data_AF-A0A2G9SUQ2-F1
#
_entry.id   AF-A0A2G9SUQ2-F1
#
_cell.length_a   1.000
_cell.length_b   1.000
_cell.length_c   1.000
_cell.angle_alpha   90.00
_cell.angle_beta   90.00
_cell.angle_gamma   90.00
#
_symmetry.space_group_name_H-M   'P 1'
#
loop_
_entity.id
_entity.type
_entity.pdbx_description
1 polymer ?
#
loop_
_entity_poly.entity_id
_entity_poly.type
_entity_poly.pdbx_seq_one_letter_code
_entity_poly.pdbx_strand_id
1 'polypeptide(L)'
;MQGIFLDKRRATFEKAALRPDLSRANEIQIKNNLLLTASELYWDWAEAYSQLRVAQQVYEIAVVRAQALAERVKRGETAALDSVEAMQEVAKRLGDVLKAQRKYEASSIKASVLLWNQDGTPRALNAVPYSLPPAPTLTPAQIEFDRMQALRNRPEVLQIDVEQRAADVDVRFSYEFLRPNLEAQFQALQYFGGASGFDYRIGLSISQPLFFREANAQLQLSQIKATRASLKRLEVERKIQADIDDALSAIGRALERIEAAERETRYAYLVQEGERIRFLAGESSLLILNLRERATASAMQSLVNAQADYLRAISDYLWATGKIQQRWIR
;
A
#
# COMPACT_ATOMS: atom_id res chain seq x y z
N MET A 1 15.87 11.60 -47.36
CA MET A 1 15.46 10.27 -47.86
C MET A 1 14.91 9.49 -46.69
N GLN A 2 13.91 8.65 -46.91
CA GLN A 2 13.26 7.82 -45.89
C GLN A 2 14.29 6.85 -45.28
N GLY A 3 14.36 6.79 -43.96
CA GLY A 3 15.22 5.84 -43.26
C GLY A 3 16.69 6.24 -43.21
N ILE A 4 17.09 7.46 -43.57
CA ILE A 4 18.49 7.91 -43.34
C ILE A 4 18.71 8.20 -41.86
N PHE A 5 17.79 8.91 -41.22
CA PHE A 5 17.92 9.31 -39.83
C PHE A 5 17.35 8.24 -38.91
N LEU A 6 16.20 7.67 -39.26
CA LEU A 6 15.54 6.63 -38.47
C LEU A 6 14.85 5.61 -39.37
N ASP A 7 15.35 4.38 -39.42
CA ASP A 7 14.66 3.27 -40.08
C ASP A 7 13.93 2.39 -39.07
N LYS A 8 13.18 1.39 -39.55
CA LYS A 8 12.40 0.48 -38.69
C LYS A 8 13.30 -0.28 -37.69
N ARG A 9 14.50 -0.69 -38.09
CA ARG A 9 15.44 -1.42 -37.21
C ARG A 9 16.01 -0.48 -36.14
N ARG A 10 16.37 0.75 -36.49
CA ARG A 10 16.83 1.75 -35.51
C ARG A 10 15.72 2.22 -34.58
N ALA A 11 14.50 2.46 -35.08
CA ALA A 11 13.36 2.80 -34.23
C ALA A 11 13.03 1.67 -33.24
N THR A 12 13.06 0.41 -33.69
CA THR A 12 12.85 -0.75 -32.80
C THR A 12 14.00 -0.91 -31.81
N PHE A 13 15.24 -0.64 -32.22
CA PHE A 13 16.40 -0.64 -31.32
C PHE A 13 16.32 0.47 -30.27
N GLU A 14 16.01 1.72 -30.64
CA GLU A 14 15.82 2.84 -29.71
C GLU A 14 14.74 2.53 -28.68
N LYS A 15 13.61 1.96 -29.11
CA LYS A 15 12.56 1.50 -28.19
C LYS A 15 12.99 0.34 -27.31
N ALA A 16 13.75 -0.62 -27.86
CA ALA A 16 14.29 -1.73 -27.08
C ALA A 16 15.28 -1.26 -26.02
N ALA A 17 16.06 -0.21 -26.30
CA ALA A 17 16.99 0.41 -25.36
C ALA A 17 16.30 1.06 -24.15
N LEU A 18 14.99 1.38 -24.24
CA LEU A 18 14.19 1.88 -23.11
C LEU A 18 13.65 0.76 -22.20
N ARG A 19 13.67 -0.50 -22.63
CA ARG A 19 13.12 -1.64 -21.86
C ARG A 19 13.78 -1.83 -20.49
N PRO A 20 15.11 -1.69 -20.32
CA PRO A 20 15.74 -1.80 -19.01
C PRO A 20 15.21 -0.78 -17.99
N ASP A 21 14.97 0.48 -18.41
CA ASP A 21 14.40 1.52 -17.55
C ASP A 21 12.99 1.14 -17.10
N LEU A 22 12.15 0.65 -18.03
CA LEU A 22 10.81 0.17 -17.74
C LEU A 22 10.82 -1.04 -16.78
N SER A 23 11.71 -2.01 -17.02
CA SER A 23 11.87 -3.18 -16.15
C SER A 23 12.29 -2.78 -14.73
N ARG A 24 13.22 -1.83 -14.59
CA ARG A 24 13.63 -1.30 -13.28
C ARG A 24 12.48 -0.58 -12.58
N ALA A 25 11.71 0.23 -13.30
CA ALA A 25 10.54 0.92 -12.73
C ALA A 25 9.48 -0.08 -12.25
N ASN A 26 9.19 -1.12 -13.03
CA ASN A 26 8.27 -2.19 -12.65
C ASN A 26 8.76 -2.97 -11.42
N GLU A 27 10.06 -3.26 -11.34
CA GLU A 27 10.65 -3.91 -10.16
C GLU A 27 10.48 -3.06 -8.89
N ILE A 28 10.74 -1.75 -8.99
CA ILE A 28 10.53 -0.81 -7.87
C ILE A 28 9.06 -0.76 -7.47
N GLN A 29 8.13 -0.75 -8.42
CA GLN A 29 6.69 -0.76 -8.13
C GLN A 29 6.26 -2.04 -7.39
N ILE A 30 6.71 -3.20 -7.87
CA ILE A 30 6.43 -4.49 -7.22
C ILE A 30 6.98 -4.49 -5.79
N LYS A 31 8.23 -4.03 -5.59
CA LYS A 31 8.84 -3.91 -4.27
C LYS A 31 8.07 -2.97 -3.35
N ASN A 32 7.70 -1.79 -3.82
CA ASN A 32 6.97 -0.80 -3.03
C ASN A 32 5.58 -1.31 -2.63
N ASN A 33 4.86 -1.94 -3.55
CA ASN A 33 3.55 -2.54 -3.26
C ASN A 33 3.67 -3.70 -2.27
N LEU A 34 4.69 -4.56 -2.43
CA LEU A 34 4.96 -5.63 -1.49
C LEU A 34 5.26 -5.10 -0.08
N LEU A 35 6.06 -4.04 0.04
CA LEU A 35 6.36 -3.40 1.31
C LEU A 35 5.12 -2.74 1.94
N LEU A 36 4.23 -2.15 1.13
CA LEU A 36 2.96 -1.60 1.63
C LEU A 36 2.09 -2.71 2.20
N THR A 37 1.83 -3.76 1.41
CA THR A 37 1.06 -4.93 1.87
C THR A 37 1.69 -5.58 3.10
N ALA A 38 3.01 -5.66 3.17
CA ALA A 38 3.71 -6.16 4.36
C ALA A 38 3.49 -5.29 5.59
N SER A 39 3.51 -3.97 5.42
CA SER A 39 3.28 -3.01 6.50
C SER A 39 1.85 -3.08 7.00
N GLU A 40 0.86 -3.11 6.11
CA GLU A 40 -0.56 -3.27 6.45
C GLU A 40 -0.82 -4.56 7.23
N LEU A 41 -0.33 -5.70 6.73
CA LEU A 41 -0.50 -7.00 7.39
C LEU A 41 0.18 -7.05 8.76
N TYR A 42 1.34 -6.39 8.91
CA TYR A 42 2.01 -6.26 10.19
C TYR A 42 1.18 -5.43 11.18
N TRP A 43 0.63 -4.28 10.75
CA TRP A 43 -0.19 -3.43 11.61
C TRP A 43 -1.53 -4.08 11.99
N ASP A 44 -2.15 -4.82 11.07
CA ASP A 44 -3.34 -5.62 11.37
C ASP A 44 -3.07 -6.66 12.46
N TRP A 45 -1.90 -7.32 12.39
CA TRP A 45 -1.45 -8.30 13.39
C TRP A 45 -1.13 -7.65 14.74
N ALA A 46 -0.45 -6.51 14.74
CA ALA A 46 -0.14 -5.74 15.94
C ALA A 46 -1.39 -5.18 16.63
N GLU A 47 -2.36 -4.67 15.85
CA GLU A 47 -3.68 -4.23 16.34
C GLU A 47 -4.43 -5.39 16.99
N ALA A 48 -4.51 -6.54 16.31
CA ALA A 48 -5.24 -7.70 16.81
C ALA A 48 -4.63 -8.27 18.10
N TYR A 49 -3.29 -8.30 18.19
CA TYR A 49 -2.60 -8.69 19.42
C TYR A 49 -2.89 -7.71 20.56
N SER A 50 -2.85 -6.40 20.29
CA SER A 50 -3.13 -5.37 21.31
C SER A 50 -4.59 -5.44 21.80
N GLN A 51 -5.54 -5.69 20.90
CA GLN A 51 -6.96 -5.93 21.26
C GLN A 51 -7.15 -7.19 22.12
N LEU A 52 -6.45 -8.28 21.79
CA LEU A 52 -6.46 -9.50 22.60
C LEU A 52 -5.96 -9.22 24.02
N ARG A 53 -4.89 -8.46 24.17
CA ARG A 53 -4.36 -8.07 25.48
C ARG A 53 -5.37 -7.27 26.31
N VAL A 54 -6.07 -6.32 25.68
CA VAL A 54 -7.16 -5.57 26.35
C VAL A 54 -8.28 -6.51 26.78
N ALA A 55 -8.71 -7.44 25.91
CA ALA A 55 -9.78 -8.39 26.24
C ALA A 55 -9.39 -9.32 27.40
N GLN A 56 -8.15 -9.83 27.40
CA GLN A 56 -7.62 -10.67 28.47
C GLN A 56 -7.57 -9.93 29.81
N GLN A 57 -7.07 -8.69 29.83
CA GLN A 57 -7.02 -7.87 31.03
C GLN A 57 -8.41 -7.64 31.65
N VAL A 58 -9.42 -7.34 30.81
CA VAL A 58 -10.79 -7.13 31.27
C VAL A 58 -11.44 -8.42 31.77
N TYR A 59 -11.13 -9.56 31.14
CA TYR A 59 -11.57 -10.88 31.61
C TYR A 59 -10.97 -11.22 32.98
N GLU A 60 -9.68 -11.02 33.19
CA GLU A 60 -9.00 -11.27 34.47
C GLU A 60 -9.62 -10.45 35.61
N ILE A 61 -9.92 -9.18 35.37
CA ILE A 61 -10.60 -8.31 36.34
C ILE A 61 -11.99 -8.89 36.72
N ALA A 62 -12.75 -9.36 35.73
CA ALA A 62 -14.07 -9.96 35.97
C ALA A 62 -13.97 -11.27 36.79
N VAL A 63 -12.98 -12.11 36.52
CA VAL A 63 -12.74 -13.37 37.25
C VAL A 63 -12.43 -13.09 38.71
N VAL A 64 -11.51 -12.17 38.99
CA VAL A 64 -11.13 -11.79 40.35
C VAL A 64 -12.34 -11.23 41.11
N ARG A 65 -13.17 -10.41 40.46
CA ARG A 65 -14.41 -9.90 41.08
C ARG A 65 -15.40 -11.01 41.40
N ALA A 66 -15.66 -11.90 40.44
CA ALA A 66 -16.63 -12.98 40.64
C ALA A 66 -16.23 -13.90 41.81
N GLN A 67 -14.94 -14.19 41.95
CA GLN A 67 -14.41 -14.94 43.09
C GLN A 67 -14.63 -14.21 44.42
N ALA A 68 -14.30 -12.91 44.48
CA ALA A 68 -14.50 -12.10 45.68
C ALA A 68 -15.98 -12.04 46.10
N LEU A 69 -16.90 -11.92 45.14
CA LEU A 69 -18.33 -11.87 45.40
C LEU A 69 -18.89 -13.24 45.83
N ALA A 70 -18.40 -14.33 45.25
CA ALA A 70 -18.77 -15.68 45.68
C ALA A 70 -18.42 -15.93 47.16
N GLU A 71 -17.28 -15.44 47.63
CA GLU A 71 -16.89 -15.53 49.05
C GLU A 71 -17.79 -14.68 49.97
N ARG A 72 -18.23 -13.50 49.53
CA ARG A 72 -19.18 -12.67 50.28
C ARG A 72 -20.56 -13.31 50.40
N VAL A 73 -21.04 -13.95 49.33
CA VAL A 73 -22.29 -14.72 49.35
C VAL A 73 -22.20 -15.90 50.32
N LYS A 74 -21.08 -16.64 50.34
CA LYS A 74 -20.87 -17.74 51.31
C LYS A 74 -20.94 -17.27 52.77
N ARG A 75 -20.56 -16.02 53.03
CA ARG A 75 -20.62 -15.38 54.36
C ARG A 75 -21.98 -14.74 54.67
N GLY A 76 -22.92 -14.75 53.72
CA GLY A 76 -24.23 -14.11 53.85
C GLY A 76 -24.21 -12.59 53.75
N GLU A 77 -23.14 -12.00 53.21
CA GLU A 77 -22.96 -10.53 53.13
C GLU A 77 -23.67 -9.90 51.91
N THR A 78 -23.92 -10.68 50.86
CA THR A 78 -24.54 -10.22 49.60
C THR A 78 -25.53 -11.24 49.04
N ALA A 79 -26.39 -10.83 48.11
CA ALA A 79 -27.41 -11.72 47.54
C ALA A 79 -26.76 -12.80 46.66
N ALA A 80 -27.32 -14.02 46.69
CA ALA A 80 -26.85 -15.10 45.82
C ALA A 80 -26.94 -14.74 44.32
N LEU A 81 -27.94 -13.94 43.94
CA LEU A 81 -28.14 -13.46 42.59
C LEU A 81 -26.93 -12.66 42.06
N ASP A 82 -26.27 -11.87 42.91
CA ASP A 82 -25.12 -11.05 42.52
C ASP A 82 -23.95 -11.94 42.06
N SER A 83 -23.77 -13.11 42.68
CA SER A 83 -22.75 -14.08 42.25
C SER A 83 -23.04 -14.68 40.88
N VAL A 84 -24.32 -14.91 40.55
CA VAL A 84 -24.75 -15.40 39.25
C VAL A 84 -24.53 -14.33 38.18
N GLU A 85 -24.85 -13.07 38.47
CA GLU A 85 -24.61 -11.94 37.56
C GLU A 85 -23.11 -11.75 37.29
N ALA A 86 -22.26 -11.87 38.32
CA ALA A 86 -20.81 -11.82 38.13
C ALA A 86 -20.28 -12.99 37.30
N MET A 87 -20.78 -14.21 37.50
CA MET A 87 -20.44 -15.37 36.67
C MET A 87 -20.90 -15.21 35.22
N GLN A 88 -22.08 -14.62 34.99
CA GLN A 88 -22.57 -14.29 33.64
C GLN A 88 -21.61 -13.32 32.93
N GLU A 89 -21.13 -12.28 33.63
CA GLU A 89 -20.17 -11.33 33.06
C GLU A 89 -18.83 -12.00 32.74
N VAL A 90 -18.33 -12.90 33.60
CA VAL A 90 -17.12 -13.71 33.31
C VAL A 90 -17.28 -14.53 32.04
N ALA A 91 -18.41 -15.23 31.88
CA ALA A 91 -18.69 -16.03 30.69
C ALA A 91 -18.73 -15.18 29.41
N LYS A 92 -19.32 -13.99 29.49
CA LYS A 92 -19.34 -13.02 28.38
C LYS A 92 -17.94 -12.54 28.02
N ARG A 93 -17.12 -12.16 29.01
CA ARG A 93 -15.73 -11.71 28.77
C ARG A 93 -14.85 -12.80 28.21
N LEU A 94 -15.06 -14.06 28.60
CA LEU A 94 -14.40 -15.20 27.96
C LEU A 94 -14.74 -15.28 26.47
N GLY A 95 -16.02 -15.09 26.11
CA GLY A 95 -16.45 -14.99 24.70
C GLY A 95 -15.73 -13.88 23.92
N ASP A 96 -15.56 -12.70 24.53
CA ASP A 96 -14.82 -11.58 23.94
C ASP A 96 -13.32 -11.93 23.74
N VAL A 97 -12.69 -12.60 24.71
CA VAL A 97 -11.31 -13.09 24.59
C VAL A 97 -11.18 -14.10 23.45
N LEU A 98 -12.07 -15.08 23.35
CA LEU A 98 -12.05 -16.08 22.27
C LEU A 98 -12.23 -15.44 20.89
N LYS A 99 -13.08 -14.41 20.79
CA LYS A 99 -13.25 -13.62 19.56
C LYS A 99 -11.98 -12.86 19.19
N ALA A 100 -11.34 -12.18 20.16
CA ALA A 100 -10.10 -11.45 19.95
C ALA A 100 -8.94 -12.40 19.59
N GLN A 101 -8.87 -13.56 20.25
CA GLN A 101 -7.91 -14.63 19.97
C GLN A 101 -8.02 -15.10 18.53
N ARG A 102 -9.24 -15.37 18.05
CA ARG A 102 -9.47 -15.76 16.65
C ARG A 102 -9.01 -14.70 15.66
N LYS A 103 -9.21 -13.40 15.96
CA LYS A 103 -8.74 -12.28 15.12
C LYS A 103 -7.22 -12.18 15.10
N TYR A 104 -6.57 -12.37 16.25
CA TYR A 104 -5.12 -12.46 16.36
C TYR A 104 -4.55 -13.63 15.55
N GLU A 105 -5.12 -14.83 15.67
CA GLU A 105 -4.71 -15.99 14.87
C GLU A 105 -4.91 -15.74 13.37
N ALA A 106 -6.04 -15.15 12.97
CA ALA A 106 -6.30 -14.82 11.56
C ALA A 106 -5.24 -13.89 10.97
N SER A 107 -4.92 -12.81 11.69
CA SER A 107 -3.95 -11.81 11.25
C SER A 107 -2.53 -12.36 11.28
N SER A 108 -2.18 -13.17 12.29
CA SER A 108 -0.90 -13.87 12.36
C SER A 108 -0.68 -14.81 11.16
N ILE A 109 -1.71 -15.57 10.77
CA ILE A 109 -1.65 -16.45 9.59
C ILE A 109 -1.44 -15.60 8.32
N LYS A 110 -2.19 -14.51 8.14
CA LYS A 110 -2.04 -13.63 6.97
C LYS A 110 -0.63 -13.02 6.90
N ALA A 111 -0.11 -12.51 8.02
CA ALA A 111 1.24 -11.95 8.09
C ALA A 111 2.32 -13.01 7.79
N SER A 112 2.12 -14.26 8.22
CA SER A 112 3.08 -15.35 7.97
C SER A 112 3.25 -15.71 6.49
N VAL A 113 2.28 -15.39 5.62
CA VAL A 113 2.38 -15.62 4.16
C VAL A 113 3.56 -14.87 3.53
N LEU A 114 4.01 -13.80 4.15
CA LEU A 114 5.15 -13.00 3.69
C LEU A 114 6.50 -13.50 4.22
N LEU A 115 6.51 -14.51 5.09
CA LEU A 115 7.72 -15.02 5.71
C LEU A 115 8.17 -16.31 5.03
N TRP A 116 9.39 -16.26 4.48
CA TRP A 116 10.00 -17.36 3.75
C TRP A 116 11.41 -17.61 4.28
N ASN A 117 11.79 -18.88 4.36
CA ASN A 117 13.16 -19.29 4.62
C ASN A 117 14.01 -19.16 3.33
N GLN A 118 15.34 -19.20 3.48
CA GLN A 118 16.26 -19.09 2.34
C GLN A 118 16.13 -20.27 1.35
N ASP A 119 15.62 -21.41 1.80
CA ASP A 119 15.34 -22.61 1.00
C ASP A 119 13.98 -22.55 0.27
N GLY A 120 13.24 -21.45 0.41
CA GLY A 120 11.93 -21.26 -0.22
C GLY A 120 10.76 -21.92 0.52
N THR A 121 10.97 -22.43 1.74
CA THR A 121 9.88 -22.97 2.56
C THR A 121 9.18 -21.85 3.35
N PRO A 122 7.84 -21.91 3.55
CA PRO A 122 7.13 -20.96 4.41
C PRO A 122 7.67 -21.00 5.84
N ARG A 123 7.85 -19.82 6.45
CA ARG A 123 8.34 -19.69 7.81
C ARG A 123 7.19 -19.32 8.75
N ALA A 124 7.03 -20.08 9.83
CA ALA A 124 6.06 -19.76 10.86
C ALA A 124 6.39 -18.43 11.57
N LEU A 125 5.36 -17.61 11.81
CA LEU A 125 5.47 -16.39 12.61
C LEU A 125 5.35 -16.76 14.10
N ASN A 126 6.49 -16.96 14.75
CA ASN A 126 6.56 -17.31 16.18
C ASN A 126 6.92 -16.09 17.07
N ALA A 127 6.77 -14.88 16.54
CA ALA A 127 7.07 -13.65 17.27
C ALA A 127 5.81 -13.06 17.90
N VAL A 128 6.00 -12.05 18.74
CA VAL A 128 4.94 -11.17 19.26
C VAL A 128 5.17 -9.80 18.62
N PRO A 129 4.13 -9.10 18.15
CA PRO A 129 4.32 -7.79 17.55
C PRO A 129 4.82 -6.81 18.61
N TYR A 130 5.62 -5.84 18.18
CA TYR A 130 6.01 -4.73 19.05
C TYR A 130 4.77 -3.91 19.43
N SER A 131 4.82 -3.27 20.60
CA SER A 131 3.79 -2.29 20.98
C SER A 131 3.69 -1.20 19.92
N LEU A 132 2.47 -0.73 19.65
CA LEU A 132 2.22 0.35 18.71
C LEU A 132 3.06 1.57 19.15
N PRO A 133 4.03 2.03 18.32
CA PRO A 133 4.88 3.15 18.69
C PRO A 133 4.06 4.45 18.76
N PRO A 134 4.57 5.48 19.48
CA PRO A 134 3.96 6.80 19.45
C PRO A 134 3.96 7.37 18.03
N ALA A 135 2.95 8.16 17.71
CA ALA A 135 2.77 8.79 16.40
C ALA A 135 3.95 9.71 16.05
N PRO A 136 4.75 9.45 14.98
CA PRO A 136 5.70 10.43 14.46
C PRO A 136 5.03 11.75 14.05
N THR A 137 5.73 12.86 14.19
CA THR A 137 5.22 14.16 13.75
C THR A 137 5.80 14.51 12.39
N LEU A 138 4.93 14.81 11.42
CA LEU A 138 5.32 15.35 10.11
C LEU A 138 5.32 16.88 10.17
N THR A 139 6.39 17.51 9.70
CA THR A 139 6.47 18.97 9.60
C THR A 139 6.02 19.45 8.21
N PRO A 140 5.45 20.66 8.08
CA PRO A 140 5.06 21.20 6.77
C PRO A 140 6.21 21.23 5.75
N ALA A 141 7.42 21.53 6.19
CA ALA A 141 8.61 21.52 5.34
C ALA A 141 8.95 20.12 4.82
N GLN A 142 8.78 19.08 5.65
CA GLN A 142 8.97 17.69 5.23
C GLN A 142 7.94 17.29 4.17
N ILE A 143 6.68 17.69 4.35
CA ILE A 143 5.59 17.38 3.43
C ILE A 143 5.85 17.97 2.03
N GLU A 144 6.26 19.24 1.96
CA GLU A 144 6.55 19.88 0.68
C GLU A 144 7.76 19.24 -0.03
N PHE A 145 8.80 18.91 0.74
CA PHE A 145 9.93 18.16 0.22
C PHE A 145 9.50 16.79 -0.33
N ASP A 146 8.62 16.09 0.37
CA ASP A 146 8.13 14.76 -0.01
C ASP A 146 7.28 14.80 -1.29
N ARG A 147 6.44 15.84 -1.47
CA ARG A 147 5.70 16.07 -2.73
C ARG A 147 6.64 16.21 -3.93
N MET A 148 7.67 17.05 -3.80
CA MET A 148 8.66 17.24 -4.86
C MET A 148 9.42 15.95 -5.18
N GLN A 149 9.75 15.16 -4.16
CA GLN A 149 10.44 13.88 -4.34
C GLN A 149 9.53 12.81 -4.96
N ALA A 150 8.24 12.77 -4.60
CA ALA A 150 7.29 11.79 -5.13
C ALA A 150 7.17 11.88 -6.65
N LEU A 151 7.09 13.10 -7.20
CA LEU A 151 7.04 13.35 -8.64
C LEU A 151 8.32 12.93 -9.40
N ARG A 152 9.41 12.65 -8.69
CA ARG A 152 10.69 12.19 -9.30
C ARG A 152 10.93 10.71 -9.07
N ASN A 153 10.57 10.20 -7.90
CA ASN A 153 10.98 8.89 -7.42
C ASN A 153 9.92 7.80 -7.62
N ARG A 154 8.66 8.18 -7.83
CA ARG A 154 7.59 7.19 -8.02
C ARG A 154 7.78 6.39 -9.31
N PRO A 155 7.66 5.05 -9.24
CA PRO A 155 7.90 4.19 -10.40
C PRO A 155 6.91 4.46 -11.54
N GLU A 156 5.68 4.88 -11.24
CA GLU A 156 4.68 5.22 -12.25
C GLU A 156 5.12 6.39 -13.15
N VAL A 157 5.87 7.36 -12.59
CA VAL A 157 6.43 8.48 -13.35
C VAL A 157 7.50 7.98 -14.33
N LEU A 158 8.35 7.06 -13.88
CA LEU A 158 9.39 6.47 -14.72
C LEU A 158 8.78 5.60 -15.84
N GLN A 159 7.71 4.86 -15.54
CA GLN A 159 6.98 4.06 -16.53
C GLN A 159 6.37 4.94 -17.63
N ILE A 160 5.68 6.02 -17.25
CA ILE A 160 5.04 6.90 -18.23
C ILE A 160 6.05 7.73 -19.03
N ASP A 161 7.19 8.09 -18.44
CA ASP A 161 8.29 8.74 -19.14
C ASP A 161 8.88 7.83 -20.24
N VAL A 162 9.06 6.54 -19.97
CA VAL A 162 9.47 5.56 -20.98
C VAL A 162 8.42 5.41 -22.09
N GLU A 163 7.14 5.36 -21.75
CA GLU A 163 6.04 5.30 -22.72
C GLU A 163 6.00 6.54 -23.61
N GLN A 164 6.22 7.74 -23.04
CA GLN A 164 6.31 8.99 -23.79
C GLN A 164 7.52 9.00 -24.73
N ARG A 165 8.73 8.64 -24.25
CA ARG A 165 9.93 8.51 -25.08
C ARG A 165 9.71 7.53 -26.25
N ALA A 166 9.03 6.42 -26.01
CA ALA A 166 8.69 5.45 -27.06
C ALA A 166 7.69 6.01 -28.09
N ALA A 167 6.71 6.80 -27.66
CA ALA A 167 5.78 7.48 -28.55
C ALA A 167 6.47 8.57 -29.40
N ASP A 168 7.43 9.29 -28.83
CA ASP A 168 8.22 10.28 -29.58
C ASP A 168 9.06 9.62 -30.69
N VAL A 169 9.62 8.44 -30.43
CA VAL A 169 10.30 7.63 -31.46
C VAL A 169 9.33 7.24 -32.58
N ASP A 170 8.07 6.91 -32.28
CA ASP A 170 7.05 6.61 -33.30
C ASP A 170 6.70 7.83 -34.16
N VAL A 171 6.62 9.02 -33.55
CA VAL A 171 6.40 10.26 -34.28
C VAL A 171 7.57 10.52 -35.22
N ARG A 172 8.81 10.45 -34.73
CA ARG A 172 10.03 10.62 -35.56
C ARG A 172 10.09 9.59 -36.70
N PHE A 173 9.77 8.33 -36.43
CA PHE A 173 9.75 7.28 -37.45
C PHE A 173 8.64 7.53 -38.48
N SER A 174 7.48 8.02 -38.05
CA SER A 174 6.37 8.34 -38.96
C SER A 174 6.70 9.52 -39.90
N TYR A 175 7.48 10.49 -39.44
CA TYR A 175 7.98 11.59 -40.28
C TYR A 175 8.88 11.10 -41.43
N GLU A 176 9.51 9.93 -41.32
CA GLU A 176 10.37 9.39 -42.38
C GLU A 176 9.58 8.94 -43.61
N PHE A 177 8.31 8.54 -43.47
CA PHE A 177 7.43 8.17 -44.60
C PHE A 177 7.04 9.38 -45.48
N LEU A 178 7.27 10.60 -45.02
CA LEU A 178 7.08 11.81 -45.83
C LEU A 178 8.27 12.11 -46.75
N ARG A 179 9.35 11.34 -46.62
CA ARG A 179 10.60 11.53 -47.38
C ARG A 179 10.65 10.54 -48.56
N PRO A 180 11.35 10.87 -49.65
CA PRO A 180 11.54 9.94 -50.77
C PRO A 180 12.27 8.67 -50.32
N ASN A 181 11.79 7.50 -50.72
CA ASN A 181 12.48 6.22 -50.50
C ASN A 181 13.51 5.99 -51.61
N LEU A 182 14.72 5.61 -51.23
CA LEU A 182 15.81 5.28 -52.15
C LEU A 182 16.25 3.85 -51.88
N GLU A 183 16.13 2.98 -52.87
CA GLU A 183 16.56 1.59 -52.76
C GLU A 183 17.63 1.30 -53.81
N ALA A 184 18.78 0.83 -53.34
CA ALA A 184 19.86 0.34 -54.19
C ALA A 184 19.85 -1.18 -54.15
N GLN A 185 19.76 -1.81 -55.32
CA GLN A 185 19.73 -3.25 -55.48
C GLN A 185 20.99 -3.70 -56.22
N PHE A 186 21.65 -4.71 -55.68
CA PHE A 186 22.76 -5.39 -56.32
C PHE A 186 22.41 -6.88 -56.44
N GLN A 187 22.49 -7.43 -57.66
CA GLN A 187 22.22 -8.83 -57.92
C GLN A 187 23.38 -9.41 -58.74
N ALA A 188 23.97 -10.51 -58.25
CA ALA A 188 24.88 -11.35 -59.01
C ALA A 188 24.07 -12.50 -59.62
N LEU A 189 24.11 -12.63 -60.94
CA LEU A 189 23.37 -13.62 -61.72
C LEU A 189 24.36 -14.65 -62.27
N GLN A 190 24.05 -15.93 -62.08
CA GLN A 190 24.81 -17.04 -62.64
C GLN A 190 23.88 -17.92 -63.46
N TYR A 191 24.21 -18.11 -64.74
CA TYR A 191 23.40 -18.91 -65.66
C TYR A 191 23.92 -20.34 -65.73
N PHE A 192 23.05 -21.32 -65.52
CA PHE A 192 23.38 -22.74 -65.71
C PHE A 192 23.07 -23.16 -67.16
N GLY A 193 24.08 -23.67 -67.87
CA GLY A 193 23.87 -24.37 -69.16
C GLY A 193 24.57 -23.85 -70.41
N GLY A 194 25.61 -23.01 -70.35
CA GLY A 194 26.39 -22.74 -71.57
C GLY A 194 27.43 -21.63 -71.54
N ALA A 195 27.39 -20.73 -70.56
CA ALA A 195 28.43 -19.73 -70.35
C ALA A 195 28.74 -19.62 -68.86
N SER A 196 29.94 -20.04 -68.47
CA SER A 196 30.50 -19.81 -67.14
C SER A 196 30.89 -18.34 -67.00
N GLY A 197 29.91 -17.47 -66.75
CA GLY A 197 30.11 -16.05 -66.49
C GLY A 197 29.21 -15.57 -65.35
N PHE A 198 29.75 -14.69 -64.50
CA PHE A 198 28.95 -13.95 -63.51
C PHE A 198 28.52 -12.62 -64.14
N ASP A 199 27.21 -12.37 -64.16
CA ASP A 199 26.66 -11.07 -64.54
C ASP A 199 26.27 -10.30 -63.29
N TYR A 200 26.52 -8.98 -63.29
CA TYR A 200 26.16 -8.11 -62.18
C TYR A 200 25.11 -7.10 -62.63
N ARG A 201 23.99 -7.00 -61.89
CA ARG A 201 22.95 -6.00 -62.09
C ARG A 201 22.93 -5.05 -60.90
N ILE A 202 23.17 -3.78 -61.17
CA ILE A 202 23.01 -2.69 -60.21
C ILE A 202 21.77 -1.89 -60.63
N GLY A 203 20.84 -1.71 -59.70
CA GLY A 203 19.64 -0.90 -59.90
C GLY A 203 19.49 0.12 -58.78
N LEU A 204 19.04 1.33 -59.13
CA LEU A 204 18.66 2.36 -58.18
C LEU A 204 17.20 2.72 -58.42
N SER A 205 16.35 2.59 -57.41
CA SER A 205 14.94 2.99 -57.48
C SER A 205 14.67 4.12 -56.48
N ILE A 206 13.99 5.17 -56.97
CA ILE A 206 13.49 6.27 -56.15
C ILE A 206 11.97 6.18 -56.18
N SER A 207 11.34 6.08 -55.01
CA SER A 207 9.88 6.03 -54.88
C SER A 207 9.40 7.12 -53.94
N GLN A 208 8.37 7.86 -54.35
CA GLN A 208 7.73 8.88 -53.53
C GLN A 208 6.22 8.94 -53.84
N PRO A 209 5.34 8.82 -52.84
CA PRO A 209 3.91 8.95 -53.07
C PRO A 209 3.55 10.40 -53.39
N LEU A 210 2.76 10.65 -54.44
CA LEU A 210 2.39 12.01 -54.86
C LEU A 210 1.40 12.69 -53.89
N PHE A 211 0.49 11.92 -53.28
CA PHE A 211 -0.59 12.46 -52.45
C PHE A 211 -0.35 12.35 -50.94
N PHE A 212 0.71 11.63 -50.51
CA PHE A 212 1.10 11.40 -49.10
C PHE A 212 -0.03 10.99 -48.13
N ARG A 213 -1.18 10.52 -48.60
CA ARG A 213 -2.37 10.28 -47.76
C ARG A 213 -2.10 9.27 -46.65
N GLU A 214 -1.45 8.17 -46.99
CA GLU A 214 -1.08 7.12 -46.04
C GLU A 214 -0.01 7.60 -45.03
N ALA A 215 1.04 8.26 -45.52
CA ALA A 215 2.10 8.81 -44.68
C ALA A 215 1.59 9.88 -43.70
N ASN A 216 0.69 10.76 -44.15
CA ASN A 216 0.03 11.76 -43.32
C ASN A 216 -0.90 11.11 -42.29
N ALA A 217 -1.69 10.10 -42.66
CA ALA A 217 -2.53 9.37 -41.72
C ALA A 217 -1.68 8.69 -40.64
N GLN A 218 -0.58 8.03 -41.02
CA GLN A 218 0.34 7.38 -40.09
C GLN A 218 1.02 8.37 -39.13
N LEU A 219 1.41 9.54 -39.63
CA LEU A 219 1.95 10.62 -38.80
C LEU A 219 0.92 11.14 -37.80
N GLN A 220 -0.32 11.41 -38.25
CA GLN A 220 -1.40 11.86 -37.38
C GLN A 220 -1.71 10.83 -36.28
N LEU A 221 -1.76 9.54 -36.62
CA LEU A 221 -1.96 8.47 -35.64
C LEU A 221 -0.85 8.43 -34.59
N SER A 222 0.41 8.63 -34.99
CA SER A 222 1.54 8.64 -34.06
C SER A 222 1.56 9.89 -33.19
N GLN A 223 1.18 11.06 -33.73
CA GLN A 223 0.99 12.29 -32.95
C GLN A 223 -0.13 12.12 -31.92
N ILE A 224 -1.26 11.51 -32.29
CA ILE A 224 -2.34 11.19 -31.35
C ILE A 224 -1.84 10.28 -30.22
N LYS A 225 -1.01 9.27 -30.54
CA LYS A 225 -0.38 8.40 -29.53
C LYS A 225 0.52 9.19 -28.58
N ALA A 226 1.34 10.10 -29.09
CA ALA A 226 2.19 10.97 -28.26
C ALA A 226 1.36 11.90 -27.36
N THR A 227 0.32 12.54 -27.90
CA THR A 227 -0.63 13.36 -27.11
C THR A 227 -1.29 12.53 -26.02
N ARG A 228 -1.73 11.29 -26.33
CA ARG A 228 -2.30 10.38 -25.34
C ARG A 228 -1.30 10.05 -24.22
N ALA A 229 -0.03 9.82 -24.54
CA ALA A 229 1.01 9.59 -23.55
C ALA A 229 1.22 10.83 -22.65
N SER A 230 1.22 12.04 -23.20
CA SER A 230 1.33 13.27 -22.40
C SER A 230 0.12 13.50 -21.47
N LEU A 231 -1.09 13.17 -21.93
CA LEU A 231 -2.30 13.26 -21.09
C LEU A 231 -2.27 12.22 -19.98
N LYS A 232 -1.80 11.00 -20.28
CA LYS A 232 -1.61 9.95 -19.27
C LYS A 232 -0.53 10.32 -18.25
N ARG A 233 0.53 11.04 -18.66
CA ARG A 233 1.51 11.63 -17.71
C ARG A 233 0.86 12.60 -16.75
N LEU A 234 0.02 13.52 -17.26
CA LEU A 234 -0.73 14.45 -16.41
C LEU A 234 -1.71 13.72 -15.47
N GLU A 235 -2.36 12.66 -15.93
CA GLU A 235 -3.22 11.80 -15.10
C GLU A 235 -2.42 11.14 -13.96
N VAL A 236 -1.24 10.57 -14.27
CA VAL A 236 -0.34 9.98 -13.26
C VAL A 236 0.10 11.03 -12.25
N GLU A 237 0.53 12.22 -12.68
CA GLU A 237 0.93 13.30 -11.76
C GLU A 237 -0.21 13.73 -10.83
N ARG A 238 -1.42 13.89 -11.36
CA ARG A 238 -2.61 14.20 -10.56
C ARG A 238 -2.95 13.09 -9.57
N LYS A 239 -2.86 11.83 -10.00
CA LYS A 239 -3.08 10.68 -9.12
C LYS A 239 -2.08 10.66 -7.97
N ILE A 240 -0.80 10.90 -8.25
CA ILE A 240 0.23 10.96 -7.21
C ILE A 240 -0.07 12.07 -6.20
N GLN A 241 -0.48 13.26 -6.66
CA GLN A 241 -0.87 14.34 -5.77
C GLN A 241 -2.09 13.95 -4.91
N ALA A 242 -3.11 13.33 -5.51
CA ALA A 242 -4.28 12.86 -4.80
C ALA A 242 -3.94 11.79 -3.74
N ASP A 243 -3.08 10.81 -4.08
CA ASP A 243 -2.62 9.79 -3.14
C ASP A 243 -1.92 10.42 -1.93
N ILE A 244 -1.10 11.46 -2.15
CA ILE A 244 -0.41 12.18 -1.07
C ILE A 244 -1.39 13.01 -0.22
N ASP A 245 -2.33 13.71 -0.87
CA ASP A 245 -3.34 14.50 -0.17
C ASP A 245 -4.25 13.63 0.70
N ASP A 246 -4.65 12.46 0.19
CA ASP A 246 -5.46 11.48 0.91
C ASP A 246 -4.69 10.91 2.10
N ALA A 247 -3.44 10.48 1.92
CA ALA A 247 -2.61 9.96 2.99
C ALA A 247 -2.36 11.01 4.10
N LEU A 248 -2.11 12.27 3.73
CA LEU A 248 -1.93 13.36 4.70
C LEU A 248 -3.22 13.67 5.46
N SER A 249 -4.36 13.66 4.77
CA SER A 249 -5.68 13.79 5.38
C SER A 249 -5.93 12.66 6.37
N ALA A 250 -5.65 11.42 5.99
CA ALA A 250 -5.78 10.23 6.84
C ALA A 250 -4.89 10.33 8.08
N ILE A 251 -3.63 10.75 7.94
CA ILE A 251 -2.71 10.98 9.07
C ILE A 251 -3.27 12.04 10.03
N GLY A 252 -3.70 13.19 9.50
CA GLY A 252 -4.24 14.28 10.31
C GLY A 252 -5.47 13.85 11.11
N ARG A 253 -6.42 13.15 10.48
CA ARG A 253 -7.62 12.64 11.15
C ARG A 253 -7.32 11.51 12.13
N ALA A 254 -6.35 10.64 11.82
CA ALA A 254 -5.95 9.58 12.73
C ALA A 254 -5.28 10.17 13.99
N LEU A 255 -4.48 11.23 13.86
CA LEU A 255 -3.89 11.93 15.01
C LEU A 255 -4.96 12.55 15.92
N GLU A 256 -5.90 13.31 15.35
CA GLU A 256 -7.03 13.88 16.11
C GLU A 256 -7.84 12.78 16.83
N ARG A 257 -8.01 11.63 16.18
CA ARG A 257 -8.71 10.46 16.74
C ARG A 257 -7.93 9.79 17.87
N ILE A 258 -6.60 9.72 17.78
CA ILE A 258 -5.75 9.26 18.89
C ILE A 258 -5.92 10.19 20.08
N GLU A 259 -5.79 11.51 19.90
CA GLU A 259 -5.92 12.48 21.00
C GLU A 259 -7.31 12.45 21.65
N ALA A 260 -8.37 12.22 20.87
CA ALA A 260 -9.71 12.02 21.39
C ALA A 260 -9.84 10.71 22.19
N ALA A 261 -9.34 9.60 21.64
CA ALA A 261 -9.42 8.29 22.27
C ALA A 261 -8.54 8.18 23.54
N GLU A 262 -7.40 8.87 23.58
CA GLU A 262 -6.56 8.95 24.79
C GLU A 262 -7.28 9.69 25.92
N ARG A 263 -7.93 10.82 25.60
CA ARG A 263 -8.75 11.56 26.58
C ARG A 263 -9.95 10.75 27.04
N GLU A 264 -10.66 10.10 26.12
CA GLU A 264 -11.77 9.22 26.43
C GLU A 264 -11.33 8.07 27.37
N THR A 265 -10.25 7.38 27.02
CA THR A 265 -9.70 6.27 27.83
C THR A 265 -9.31 6.76 29.22
N ARG A 266 -8.65 7.93 29.32
CA ARG A 266 -8.27 8.54 30.60
C ARG A 266 -9.50 8.85 31.47
N TYR A 267 -10.52 9.50 30.91
CA TYR A 267 -11.73 9.83 31.66
C TYR A 267 -12.56 8.61 32.01
N ALA A 268 -12.68 7.63 31.11
CA ALA A 268 -13.38 6.38 31.37
C ALA A 268 -12.73 5.62 32.55
N TYR A 269 -11.40 5.57 32.58
CA TYR A 269 -10.66 4.98 33.70
C TYR A 269 -10.90 5.71 35.02
N LEU A 270 -10.85 7.05 35.04
CA LEU A 270 -11.14 7.84 36.25
C LEU A 270 -12.56 7.62 36.78
N VAL A 271 -13.55 7.57 35.89
CA VAL A 271 -14.94 7.30 36.26
C VAL A 271 -15.11 5.88 36.78
N GLN A 272 -14.50 4.89 36.12
CA GLN A 272 -14.50 3.50 36.60
C GLN A 272 -13.90 3.38 38.00
N GLU A 273 -12.77 4.04 38.24
CA GLU A 273 -12.10 3.98 39.54
C GLU A 273 -12.93 4.65 40.65
N GLY A 274 -13.53 5.80 40.36
CA GLY A 274 -14.48 6.44 41.28
C GLY A 274 -15.70 5.55 41.57
N GLU A 275 -16.24 4.89 40.56
CA GLU A 275 -17.35 3.95 40.72
C GLU A 275 -16.95 2.72 41.54
N ARG A 276 -15.72 2.21 41.35
CA ARG A 276 -15.15 1.10 42.13
C ARG A 276 -15.10 1.45 43.62
N ILE A 277 -14.66 2.66 43.96
CA ILE A 277 -14.62 3.14 45.35
C ILE A 277 -16.03 3.22 45.94
N ARG A 278 -16.99 3.80 45.22
CA ARG A 278 -18.40 3.89 45.65
C ARG A 278 -19.04 2.52 45.83
N PHE A 279 -18.76 1.57 44.93
CA PHE A 279 -19.22 0.19 45.04
C PHE A 279 -18.67 -0.48 46.31
N LEU A 280 -17.38 -0.32 46.60
CA LEU A 280 -16.77 -0.86 47.82
C LEU A 280 -17.33 -0.25 49.11
N ALA A 281 -17.76 1.02 49.06
CA ALA A 281 -18.45 1.70 50.15
C ALA A 281 -19.95 1.34 50.27
N GLY A 282 -20.49 0.55 49.34
CA GLY A 282 -21.91 0.19 49.31
C GLY A 282 -22.84 1.28 48.72
N GLU A 283 -22.29 2.33 48.12
CA GLU A 283 -23.03 3.45 47.52
C GLU A 283 -23.36 3.25 46.03
N SER A 284 -22.97 2.12 45.44
CA SER A 284 -23.20 1.78 44.04
C SER A 284 -23.53 0.29 43.86
N SER A 285 -24.00 -0.08 42.67
CA SER A 285 -24.38 -1.44 42.32
C SER A 285 -23.40 -2.10 41.35
N LEU A 286 -23.39 -3.43 41.35
CA LEU A 286 -22.58 -4.24 40.44
C LEU A 286 -22.86 -3.90 38.96
N LEU A 287 -24.12 -3.63 38.62
CA LEU A 287 -24.55 -3.22 37.29
C LEU A 287 -23.85 -1.93 36.83
N ILE A 288 -23.79 -0.90 37.69
CA ILE A 288 -23.17 0.39 37.33
C ILE A 288 -21.67 0.21 37.14
N LEU A 289 -21.01 -0.51 38.07
CA LEU A 289 -19.58 -0.79 37.94
C LEU A 289 -19.26 -1.55 36.64
N ASN A 290 -20.03 -2.60 36.32
CA ASN A 290 -19.87 -3.35 35.08
C ASN A 290 -20.06 -2.47 33.83
N LEU A 291 -21.02 -1.53 33.87
CA LEU A 291 -21.23 -0.58 32.78
C LEU A 291 -20.01 0.35 32.60
N ARG A 292 -19.42 0.85 33.69
CA ARG A 292 -18.20 1.68 33.61
C ARG A 292 -17.02 0.91 33.05
N GLU A 293 -16.81 -0.33 33.48
CA GLU A 293 -15.74 -1.17 32.97
C GLU A 293 -15.91 -1.53 31.50
N ARG A 294 -17.15 -1.76 31.04
CA ARG A 294 -17.44 -1.91 29.61
C ARG A 294 -17.08 -0.65 28.83
N ALA A 295 -17.40 0.53 29.36
CA ALA A 295 -17.06 1.80 28.73
C ALA A 295 -15.52 1.98 28.64
N THR A 296 -14.78 1.71 29.71
CA THR A 296 -13.31 1.76 29.70
C THR A 296 -12.70 0.76 28.72
N ALA A 297 -13.19 -0.48 28.70
CA ALA A 297 -12.72 -1.49 27.76
C ALA A 297 -12.97 -1.07 26.30
N SER A 298 -14.14 -0.49 26.02
CA SER A 298 -14.48 0.05 24.71
C SER A 298 -13.56 1.22 24.33
N ALA A 299 -13.28 2.14 25.26
CA ALA A 299 -12.39 3.28 25.03
C ALA A 299 -10.95 2.81 24.75
N MET A 300 -10.44 1.83 25.50
CA MET A 300 -9.13 1.21 25.26
C MET A 300 -9.05 0.54 23.88
N GLN A 301 -10.09 -0.18 23.47
CA GLN A 301 -10.15 -0.76 22.13
C GLN A 301 -10.17 0.31 21.04
N SER A 302 -10.94 1.39 21.23
CA SER A 302 -10.96 2.53 20.30
C SER A 302 -9.60 3.22 20.18
N LEU A 303 -8.85 3.34 21.28
CA LEU A 303 -7.50 3.89 21.30
C LEU A 303 -6.53 3.01 20.49
N VAL A 304 -6.55 1.69 20.71
CA VAL A 304 -5.75 0.75 19.91
C VAL A 304 -6.06 0.86 18.42
N ASN A 305 -7.35 0.99 18.06
CA ASN A 305 -7.76 1.15 16.66
C ASN A 305 -7.23 2.45 16.07
N ALA A 306 -7.34 3.57 16.81
CA ALA A 306 -6.86 4.87 16.35
C ALA A 306 -5.34 4.86 16.12
N GLN A 307 -4.58 4.21 17.02
CA GLN A 307 -3.14 4.03 16.87
C GLN A 307 -2.77 3.17 15.66
N ALA A 308 -3.48 2.06 15.44
CA ALA A 308 -3.26 1.20 14.27
C ALA A 308 -3.61 1.90 12.95
N ASP A 309 -4.73 2.63 12.90
CA ASP A 309 -5.14 3.42 11.74
C ASP A 309 -4.11 4.48 11.37
N TYR A 310 -3.55 5.15 12.36
CA TYR A 310 -2.48 6.11 12.16
C TYR A 310 -1.22 5.47 11.55
N LEU A 311 -0.81 4.29 12.01
CA LEU A 311 0.39 3.60 11.49
C LEU A 311 0.18 3.05 10.07
N ARG A 312 -1.04 2.61 9.75
CA ARG A 312 -1.44 2.30 8.36
C ARG A 312 -1.35 3.55 7.48
N ALA A 313 -1.92 4.68 7.92
CA ALA A 313 -1.87 5.93 7.17
C ALA A 313 -0.42 6.46 6.95
N ILE A 314 0.49 6.23 7.89
CA ILE A 314 1.93 6.52 7.68
C ILE A 314 2.54 5.59 6.63
N SER A 315 2.16 4.31 6.63
CA SER A 315 2.63 3.34 5.62
C SER A 315 2.15 3.76 4.21
N ASP A 316 0.90 4.19 4.10
CA ASP A 316 0.30 4.74 2.87
C ASP A 316 1.03 6.00 2.42
N TYR A 317 1.32 6.92 3.33
CA TYR A 317 2.08 8.14 3.03
C TYR A 317 3.48 7.83 2.51
N LEU A 318 4.19 6.88 3.12
CA LEU A 318 5.52 6.47 2.66
C LEU A 318 5.46 5.79 1.29
N TRP A 319 4.40 5.05 0.99
CA TRP A 319 4.17 4.50 -0.34
C TRP A 319 3.86 5.62 -1.36
N ALA A 320 2.95 6.53 -1.02
CA ALA A 320 2.52 7.64 -1.87
C ALA A 320 3.66 8.62 -2.18
N THR A 321 4.64 8.73 -1.28
CA THR A 321 5.84 9.56 -1.47
C THR A 321 7.02 8.81 -2.10
N GLY A 322 6.89 7.50 -2.34
CA GLY A 322 7.94 6.65 -2.88
C GLY A 322 9.09 6.35 -1.91
N LYS A 323 8.86 6.53 -0.61
CA LYS A 323 9.86 6.38 0.47
C LYS A 323 9.71 5.13 1.31
N ILE A 324 8.77 4.24 1.00
CA ILE A 324 8.47 3.05 1.82
C ILE A 324 9.65 2.10 2.05
N GLN A 325 10.69 2.16 1.22
CA GLN A 325 11.93 1.40 1.43
C GLN A 325 12.81 1.96 2.57
N GLN A 326 12.59 3.21 2.98
CA GLN A 326 13.33 3.85 4.06
C GLN A 326 12.77 3.38 5.41
N ARG A 327 13.65 2.95 6.31
CA ARG A 327 13.26 2.63 7.69
C ARG A 327 12.87 3.92 8.41
N TRP A 328 11.64 3.98 8.89
CA TRP A 328 11.11 5.13 9.62
C TRP A 328 10.85 4.83 11.11
N ILE A 329 10.73 3.55 11.48
CA ILE A 329 10.74 3.08 12.87
C ILE A 329 12.18 2.69 13.22
N ARG A 330 12.76 3.34 14.23
CA ARG A 330 14.10 3.04 14.75
C ARG A 330 14.05 1.95 15.81
#